data_AF-G5J5T6-F1
#
_entry.id   AF-G5J5T6-F1
#
_cell.length_a   1.000
_cell.length_b   1.000
_cell.length_c   1.000
_cell.angle_alpha   90.00
_cell.angle_beta   90.00
_cell.angle_gamma   90.00
#
_symmetry.space_group_name_H-M   'P 1'
#
loop_
_entity.id
_entity.type
_entity.pdbx_description
1 polymer ?
#
loop_
_entity_poly.entity_id
_entity_poly.type
_entity_poly.pdbx_seq_one_letter_code
_entity_poly.pdbx_strand_id
1 'polypeptide(L)'
;MVTSWRWAITVYGSIGAMVHVPFLSCAFSQSTLESQFCQVWIQPPVGYWSLVHGDATPAFMGFMGLLGLSIYLLYFAYFLFIRLAKQGRSALEQ
;
A
#
# COMPACT_ATOMS: atom_id res chain seq x y z
N MET A 1 24.03 10.51 -9.28
CA MET A 1 23.78 10.02 -7.91
C MET A 1 22.31 10.15 -7.47
N VAL A 2 21.31 9.92 -8.36
CA VAL A 2 19.87 10.08 -8.04
C VAL A 2 19.08 8.76 -8.21
N THR A 3 19.78 7.61 -8.32
CA THR A 3 19.15 6.30 -8.55
C THR A 3 19.04 5.45 -7.29
N SER A 4 19.91 5.65 -6.30
CA SER A 4 19.92 4.85 -5.06
C SER A 4 18.63 4.98 -4.25
N TRP A 5 18.00 6.16 -4.24
CA TRP A 5 16.72 6.35 -3.53
C TRP A 5 15.59 5.52 -4.13
N ARG A 6 15.59 5.31 -5.46
CA ARG A 6 14.57 4.50 -6.15
C ARG A 6 14.66 3.05 -5.72
N TRP A 7 15.88 2.50 -5.68
CA TRP A 7 16.14 1.15 -5.22
C TRP A 7 15.84 0.99 -3.72
N ALA A 8 16.19 1.98 -2.89
CA ALA A 8 15.85 1.96 -1.47
C ALA A 8 14.33 1.89 -1.24
N ILE A 9 13.54 2.65 -2.00
CA ILE A 9 12.08 2.61 -1.91
C ILE A 9 11.51 1.29 -2.41
N THR A 10 12.03 0.74 -3.51
CA THR A 10 11.59 -0.57 -3.98
C THR A 10 11.86 -1.64 -2.93
N VAL A 11 13.07 -1.69 -2.36
CA VAL A 11 13.41 -2.65 -1.30
C VAL A 11 12.54 -2.46 -0.06
N TYR A 12 12.38 -1.22 0.41
CA TYR A 12 11.54 -0.90 1.54
C TYR A 12 10.09 -1.33 1.32
N GLY A 13 9.53 -1.03 0.14
CA GLY A 13 8.18 -1.43 -0.25
C GLY A 13 8.02 -2.96 -0.36
N SER A 14 9.01 -3.66 -0.94
CA SER A 14 9.00 -5.11 -1.05
C SER A 14 9.06 -5.79 0.32
N ILE A 15 9.92 -5.33 1.23
CA ILE A 15 9.99 -5.85 2.60
C ILE A 15 8.66 -5.59 3.32
N GLY A 16 8.12 -4.37 3.20
CA GLY A 16 6.81 -4.05 3.76
C GLY A 16 5.73 -4.99 3.26
N ALA A 17 5.66 -5.23 1.95
CA ALA A 17 4.71 -6.17 1.37
C ALA A 17 4.88 -7.59 1.94
N MET A 18 6.12 -8.09 2.03
CA MET A 18 6.40 -9.42 2.61
C MET A 18 5.96 -9.54 4.07
N VAL A 19 6.20 -8.51 4.88
CA VAL A 19 5.77 -8.48 6.30
C VAL A 19 4.25 -8.46 6.42
N HIS A 20 3.54 -7.82 5.47
CA HIS A 20 2.08 -7.76 5.46
C HIS A 20 1.40 -9.03 4.92
N VAL A 21 2.09 -9.89 4.15
CA VAL A 21 1.54 -11.15 3.61
C VAL A 21 0.80 -12.02 4.66
N PRO A 22 1.36 -12.35 5.83
CA PRO A 22 0.68 -13.20 6.80
C PRO A 22 -0.60 -12.59 7.38
N PHE A 23 -0.77 -11.26 7.30
CA PHE A 23 -1.93 -10.53 7.83
C PHE A 23 -3.04 -10.33 6.79
N LEU A 24 -2.83 -10.73 5.52
CA LEU A 24 -3.87 -10.67 4.48
C LEU A 24 -5.11 -11.49 4.87
N SER A 25 -4.94 -12.60 5.59
CA SER A 25 -6.04 -13.43 6.09
C SER A 25 -7.01 -12.65 6.99
N CYS A 26 -6.51 -11.66 7.74
CA CYS A 26 -7.30 -10.81 8.61
C CYS A 26 -8.37 -9.99 7.85
N ALA A 27 -8.14 -9.70 6.57
CA ALA A 27 -9.06 -8.90 5.76
C ALA A 27 -10.28 -9.69 5.23
N PHE A 28 -10.23 -11.03 5.22
CA PHE A 28 -11.24 -11.85 4.55
C PHE A 28 -12.36 -12.35 5.46
N SER A 29 -12.15 -12.42 6.78
CA SER A 29 -13.15 -12.93 7.72
C SER A 29 -13.21 -12.12 9.01
N GLN A 30 -14.41 -11.75 9.42
CA GLN A 30 -14.66 -11.07 10.70
C GLN A 30 -14.22 -11.92 11.90
N SER A 31 -14.40 -13.25 11.85
CA SER A 31 -13.99 -14.14 12.93
C SER A 31 -12.46 -14.21 13.09
N THR A 32 -11.72 -14.01 12.01
CA THR A 32 -10.25 -13.97 12.03
C THR A 32 -9.76 -12.61 12.49
N LEU A 33 -10.48 -11.54 12.14
CA LEU A 33 -10.20 -10.17 12.57
C LEU A 33 -10.20 -10.02 14.12
N GLU A 34 -11.08 -10.74 14.80
CA GLU A 34 -11.17 -10.74 16.27
C GLU A 34 -10.04 -11.53 16.96
N SER A 35 -9.25 -12.30 16.21
CA SER A 35 -8.12 -13.02 16.79
C SER A 35 -7.04 -12.07 17.32
N GLN A 36 -6.36 -12.47 18.40
CA GLN A 36 -5.27 -11.68 18.97
C GLN A 36 -4.17 -11.37 17.95
N PHE A 37 -3.95 -12.27 16.99
CA PHE A 37 -2.97 -12.09 15.91
C PHE A 37 -3.29 -10.89 15.00
N CYS A 38 -4.55 -10.74 14.60
CA CYS A 38 -4.99 -9.64 13.74
C CYS A 38 -5.15 -8.33 14.52
N GLN A 39 -5.56 -8.41 15.80
CA GLN A 39 -5.75 -7.24 16.66
C GLN A 39 -4.46 -6.44 16.88
N VAL A 40 -3.31 -7.12 16.99
CA VAL A 40 -1.99 -6.46 17.15
C VAL A 40 -1.72 -5.45 16.02
N TRP A 41 -2.22 -5.69 14.81
CA TRP A 41 -2.03 -4.81 13.66
C TRP A 41 -3.12 -3.76 13.49
N ILE A 42 -4.31 -3.99 14.03
CA ILE A 42 -5.45 -3.07 13.92
C ILE A 42 -5.45 -2.04 15.06
N GLN A 43 -4.99 -2.43 16.25
CA GLN A 43 -4.97 -1.55 17.42
C GLN A 43 -4.18 -0.25 17.21
N PRO A 44 -2.96 -0.25 16.63
CA PRO A 44 -2.21 0.99 16.46
C PRO A 44 -2.89 1.98 15.50
N PRO A 45 -3.37 1.56 14.30
CA PRO A 45 -4.14 2.44 13.42
C PRO A 45 -5.43 2.98 14.05
N VAL A 46 -6.15 2.15 14.81
CA VAL A 46 -7.38 2.58 15.50
C VAL A 46 -7.07 3.60 16.59
N GLY A 47 -5.99 3.40 17.35
CA GLY A 47 -5.52 4.38 18.33
C GLY A 47 -5.05 5.69 17.69
N TYR A 48 -4.35 5.62 16.56
CA TYR A 48 -3.99 6.82 15.81
C TYR A 48 -5.23 7.56 15.28
N TRP A 49 -6.20 6.82 14.75
CA TRP A 49 -7.47 7.37 14.28
C TRP A 49 -8.21 8.11 15.39
N SER A 50 -8.36 7.51 16.57
CA SER A 50 -9.06 8.15 17.69
C SER A 50 -8.37 9.42 18.19
N LEU A 51 -7.03 9.48 18.10
CA LEU A 51 -6.25 10.64 18.53
C LEU A 51 -6.28 11.82 17.54
N VAL A 52 -6.29 11.54 16.23
CA VAL A 52 -6.10 12.58 15.20
C VAL A 52 -7.37 12.85 14.39
N HIS A 53 -8.21 11.84 14.20
CA HIS A 53 -9.35 11.85 13.28
C HIS A 53 -10.64 11.33 13.95
N GLY A 54 -10.80 11.52 15.27
CA GLY A 54 -11.91 10.97 16.05
C GLY A 54 -13.31 11.35 15.52
N ASP A 55 -13.43 12.48 14.82
CA ASP A 55 -14.67 12.95 14.21
C ASP A 55 -14.99 12.29 12.86
N ALA A 56 -14.00 11.66 12.20
CA ALA A 56 -14.16 11.06 10.88
C ALA A 56 -14.57 9.59 11.01
N THR A 57 -15.65 9.16 10.36
CA THR A 57 -16.07 7.75 10.47
C THR A 57 -15.02 6.80 9.86
N PRO A 58 -14.81 5.59 10.44
CA PRO A 58 -13.90 4.60 9.87
C PRO A 58 -14.21 4.26 8.41
N ALA A 59 -15.50 4.25 8.04
CA ALA A 59 -15.96 4.03 6.68
C ALA A 59 -15.47 5.11 5.71
N PHE A 60 -15.52 6.39 6.11
CA PHE A 60 -15.05 7.50 5.27
C PHE A 60 -13.53 7.43 5.05
N MET A 61 -12.75 7.12 6.09
CA MET A 61 -11.30 6.93 5.94
C MET A 61 -10.96 5.74 5.05
N GLY A 62 -11.67 4.62 5.23
CA GLY A 62 -11.53 3.45 4.36
C GLY A 62 -11.81 3.78 2.89
N PHE A 63 -12.87 4.55 2.63
CA PHE A 63 -13.21 5.03 1.28
C PHE A 63 -12.11 5.89 0.67
N MET A 64 -11.59 6.89 1.40
CA MET A 64 -10.51 7.75 0.92
C MET A 64 -9.23 6.96 0.62
N GLY A 65 -8.88 6.01 1.48
CA GLY A 65 -7.74 5.11 1.26
C GLY A 65 -7.92 4.25 0.01
N LEU A 66 -9.09 3.64 -0.16
CA LEU A 66 -9.41 2.81 -1.32
C LEU A 66 -9.43 3.63 -2.62
N LEU A 67 -10.01 4.83 -2.59
CA LEU A 67 -10.05 5.74 -3.73
C LEU A 67 -8.63 6.14 -4.18
N GLY A 68 -7.79 6.58 -3.24
CA GLY A 68 -6.40 6.93 -3.51
C GLY A 68 -5.58 5.75 -4.05
N LEU A 69 -5.74 4.57 -3.44
CA LEU A 69 -5.08 3.34 -3.89
C LEU A 69 -5.52 2.95 -5.31
N SER A 70 -6.82 3.05 -5.60
CA SER A 70 -7.38 2.75 -6.93
C SER A 70 -6.78 3.65 -8.00
N ILE A 71 -6.72 4.97 -7.74
CA ILE A 71 -6.11 5.94 -8.65
C ILE A 71 -4.63 5.58 -8.87
N TYR A 72 -3.89 5.33 -7.79
CA TYR A 72 -2.48 4.94 -7.89
C TYR A 72 -2.28 3.69 -8.75
N LEU A 73 -3.06 2.63 -8.52
CA LEU A 73 -2.97 1.38 -9.28
C LEU A 73 -3.26 1.57 -10.76
N LEU A 74 -4.24 2.40 -11.11
CA LEU A 74 -4.54 2.73 -12.52
C LEU A 74 -3.35 3.42 -13.21
N TYR A 75 -2.76 4.42 -12.57
CA TYR A 75 -1.58 5.10 -13.10
C TYR A 75 -0.34 4.20 -13.12
N PHE A 76 -0.16 3.36 -12.11
CA PHE A 76 0.94 2.40 -12.04
C PHE A 76 0.82 1.35 -13.14
N ALA A 77 -0.36 0.79 -13.38
CA ALA A 77 -0.64 -0.12 -14.48
C ALA A 77 -0.38 0.57 -15.84
N TYR A 78 -0.90 1.78 -16.04
CA TYR A 78 -0.60 2.57 -17.25
C TYR A 78 0.92 2.76 -17.44
N PHE A 79 1.64 3.10 -16.37
CA PHE A 79 3.09 3.25 -16.41
C PHE A 79 3.77 1.94 -16.83
N LEU A 80 3.43 0.82 -16.19
CA LEU A 80 4.04 -0.47 -16.47
C LEU A 80 3.76 -0.95 -17.90
N PHE A 81 2.50 -0.93 -18.35
CA PHE A 81 2.12 -1.49 -19.64
C PHE A 81 2.43 -0.56 -20.82
N ILE A 82 2.28 0.75 -20.66
CA ILE A 82 2.41 1.70 -21.77
C ILE A 82 3.75 2.42 -21.74
N ARG A 83 4.15 2.96 -20.59
CA ARG A 83 5.31 3.87 -20.51
C ARG A 83 6.63 3.12 -20.38
N LEU A 84 6.71 2.11 -19.52
CA LEU A 84 7.92 1.33 -19.28
C LEU A 84 8.31 0.51 -20.51
N ALA A 85 7.34 -0.12 -21.17
CA ALA A 85 7.55 -0.84 -22.43
C ALA A 85 8.12 0.06 -23.56
N LYS A 86 7.81 1.36 -23.54
CA LYS A 86 8.38 2.34 -24.48
C LYS A 86 9.80 2.76 -24.08
N GLN A 87 10.09 2.93 -22.78
CA GLN A 87 11.42 3.33 -22.30
C GLN A 87 12.48 2.23 -22.46
N GLY A 88 12.10 0.94 -22.47
CA GLY A 88 13.02 -0.17 -22.74
C GLY A 88 13.63 -0.18 -24.15
N ARG A 89 13.06 0.57 -25.12
CA ARG A 89 13.61 0.72 -26.47
C ARG A 89 14.54 1.93 -26.64
N SER A 90 14.73 2.74 -25.60
CA SER A 90 15.51 4.00 -25.66
C SER A 90 16.86 3.90 -24.94
N ALA A 91 17.31 2.71 -24.54
CA ALA A 91 18.65 2.51 -23.98
C ALA A 91 19.74 2.29 -25.04
N LEU A 92 19.44 2.50 -26.33
CA LEU A 92 20.38 2.39 -27.46
C LEU A 92 20.57 3.72 -28.22
N GLU A 93 20.43 4.87 -27.57
CA GLU A 93 20.91 6.12 -28.16
C GLU A 93 21.64 6.96 -27.11
N GLN A 94 22.98 6.80 -27.17
CA GLN A 94 24.10 7.66 -26.76
C GLN A 94 24.19 8.13 -25.29
#